data_AF-A0A254QPX3-F1
#
_entry.id   AF-A0A254QPX3-F1
#
_cell.length_a   1.000
_cell.length_b   1.000
_cell.length_c   1.000
_cell.angle_alpha   90.00
_cell.angle_beta   90.00
_cell.angle_gamma   90.00
#
_symmetry.space_group_name_H-M   'P 1'
#
loop_
_entity.id
_entity.type
_entity.pdbx_description
1 polymer ?
#
loop_
_entity_poly.entity_id
_entity_poly.type
_entity_poly.pdbx_seq_one_letter_code
_entity_poly.pdbx_strand_id
1 'polypeptide(L)'
;MLDVRDYWNFSDPAATRTVFEELRTKLEDRQEYLDVVAQIARTYSLSGENQACLDILKPVWDEALAAGGRAAASTMLEAARAYRGMGLVDQARKGFEDVAQSGPEDLRVDALHMLALISEGDQVEFYNQQAITLAKTSKD
;
A
#
# COMPACT_ATOMS: atom_id res chain seq x y z
N MET A 1 -0.12 4.65 18.59
CA MET A 1 -0.02 4.34 17.16
C MET A 1 -1.43 4.14 16.67
N LEU A 2 -1.86 5.01 15.77
CA LEU A 2 -3.11 4.92 15.05
C LEU A 2 -3.24 3.53 14.37
N ASP A 3 -4.38 2.85 14.55
CA ASP A 3 -4.72 1.68 13.74
C ASP A 3 -5.64 2.12 12.60
N VAL A 4 -5.10 2.21 11.38
CA VAL A 4 -5.85 2.67 10.21
C VAL A 4 -7.03 1.74 9.85
N ARG A 5 -7.00 0.48 10.29
CA ARG A 5 -8.07 -0.50 10.00
C ARG A 5 -9.41 -0.10 10.61
N ASP A 6 -9.38 0.60 11.74
CA ASP A 6 -10.59 1.06 12.45
C ASP A 6 -11.40 2.10 11.65
N TYR A 7 -10.80 2.69 10.62
CA TYR A 7 -11.38 3.76 9.82
C TYR A 7 -11.83 3.30 8.42
N TRP A 8 -11.56 2.04 8.06
CA TRP A 8 -11.87 1.51 6.73
C TRP A 8 -13.32 1.01 6.62
N ASN A 9 -14.01 1.48 5.59
CA ASN A 9 -15.17 0.82 5.00
C ASN A 9 -14.80 0.31 3.61
N PHE A 10 -14.40 -0.96 3.50
CA PHE A 10 -13.97 -1.56 2.23
C PHE A 10 -15.08 -1.63 1.17
N SER A 11 -16.36 -1.57 1.56
CA SER A 11 -17.48 -1.51 0.63
C SER A 11 -17.72 -0.10 0.07
N ASP A 12 -17.14 0.93 0.68
CA ASP A 12 -17.25 2.33 0.25
C ASP A 12 -15.90 3.07 0.42
N PRO A 13 -14.99 2.94 -0.56
CA PRO A 13 -13.71 3.65 -0.55
C PRO A 13 -13.88 5.17 -0.52
N ALA A 14 -14.97 5.72 -1.07
CA ALA A 14 -15.21 7.15 -1.09
C ALA A 14 -15.57 7.69 0.31
N ALA A 15 -16.44 6.99 1.04
CA ALA A 15 -16.73 7.32 2.44
C ALA A 15 -15.48 7.20 3.32
N THR A 16 -14.69 6.14 3.11
CA THR A 16 -13.41 5.95 3.81
C THR A 16 -12.45 7.12 3.58
N ARG A 17 -12.35 7.59 2.33
CA ARG A 17 -11.52 8.75 1.98
C ARG A 17 -11.91 10.00 2.75
N THR A 18 -13.21 10.28 2.90
CA THR A 18 -13.67 11.43 3.69
C THR A 18 -13.20 11.33 5.15
N VAL A 19 -13.29 10.15 5.75
CA VAL A 19 -12.83 9.91 7.13
C VAL A 19 -11.32 10.14 7.25
N PHE A 20 -10.52 9.62 6.31
CA PHE A 20 -9.08 9.81 6.35
C PHE A 20 -8.64 11.26 6.06
N GLU A 21 -9.34 11.96 5.17
CA GLU A 21 -9.11 13.39 4.92
C GLU A 21 -9.36 14.23 6.17
N GLU A 22 -10.43 13.94 6.92
CA GLU A 22 -10.69 14.58 8.21
C GLU A 22 -9.61 14.23 9.25
N LEU A 23 -9.22 12.95 9.32
CA LEU A 23 -8.19 12.48 10.24
C LEU A 23 -6.85 13.16 9.96
N ARG A 24 -6.45 13.28 8.69
CA ARG A 24 -5.21 13.93 8.25
C ARG A 24 -5.04 15.34 8.81
N THR A 25 -6.13 16.09 8.97
CA THR A 25 -6.09 17.47 9.52
C THR A 25 -5.79 17.55 11.01
N LYS A 26 -5.90 16.43 11.73
CA LYS A 26 -5.76 16.34 13.19
C LYS A 26 -4.45 15.67 13.62
N LEU A 27 -3.69 15.13 12.66
CA LEU A 27 -2.46 14.39 12.95
C LEU A 27 -1.28 15.34 13.13
N GLU A 28 -0.67 15.25 14.30
CA GLU A 28 0.59 15.94 14.61
C GLU A 28 1.80 15.00 14.40
N ASP A 29 1.62 13.70 14.59
CA ASP A 29 2.65 12.71 14.33
C ASP A 29 2.86 12.54 12.82
N ARG A 30 4.11 12.69 12.37
CA ARG A 30 4.41 12.72 10.95
C ARG A 30 4.37 11.33 10.31
N GLN A 31 4.71 10.28 11.03
CA GLN A 31 4.63 8.92 10.52
C GLN A 31 3.17 8.51 10.32
N GLU A 32 2.30 8.82 11.29
CA GLU A 32 0.87 8.59 11.19
C GLU A 32 0.25 9.42 10.05
N TYR A 33 0.68 10.67 9.88
CA TYR A 33 0.26 11.50 8.74
C TYR A 33 0.59 10.84 7.40
N LEU A 34 1.82 10.36 7.23
CA LEU A 34 2.27 9.77 5.97
C LEU A 34 1.54 8.47 5.65
N ASP A 35 1.31 7.63 6.67
CA ASP A 35 0.53 6.40 6.50
C ASP A 35 -0.93 6.72 6.11
N VAL A 36 -1.55 7.73 6.74
CA VAL A 36 -2.91 8.18 6.34
C VAL A 36 -2.94 8.73 4.92
N VAL A 37 -1.91 9.45 4.46
CA VAL A 37 -1.83 9.88 3.05
C VAL A 37 -1.77 8.67 2.11
N ALA A 38 -1.03 7.62 2.47
CA ALA A 38 -1.03 6.39 1.68
C ALA A 38 -2.40 5.69 1.68
N GLN A 39 -3.12 5.67 2.81
CA GLN A 39 -4.50 5.14 2.86
C GLN A 39 -5.47 5.96 2.00
N ILE A 40 -5.36 7.29 1.99
CA ILE A 40 -6.15 8.14 1.07
C ILE A 40 -5.84 7.75 -0.37
N ALA A 41 -4.57 7.62 -0.75
CA ALA A 41 -4.17 7.21 -2.09
C ALA A 41 -4.77 5.84 -2.48
N ARG A 42 -4.78 4.87 -1.54
CA ARG A 42 -5.40 3.55 -1.72
C ARG A 42 -6.87 3.64 -2.12
N THR A 43 -7.63 4.58 -1.56
CA THR A 43 -9.06 4.73 -1.93
C THR A 43 -9.25 5.11 -3.40
N TYR A 44 -8.33 5.90 -3.96
CA TYR A 44 -8.34 6.25 -5.39
C TYR A 44 -7.98 5.06 -6.27
N SER A 45 -6.93 4.30 -5.91
CA SER A 45 -6.53 3.13 -6.70
C SER A 45 -7.61 2.04 -6.72
N LEU A 46 -8.30 1.82 -5.59
CA LEU A 46 -9.46 0.91 -5.50
C LEU A 46 -10.65 1.35 -6.37
N SER A 47 -10.80 2.65 -6.62
CA SER A 47 -11.84 3.22 -7.49
C SER A 47 -11.41 3.28 -8.96
N GLY A 48 -10.22 2.78 -9.30
CA GLY A 48 -9.63 2.85 -10.65
C GLY A 48 -9.03 4.22 -11.01
N GLU A 49 -9.02 5.18 -10.08
CA GLU A 49 -8.48 6.52 -10.24
C GLU A 49 -6.96 6.53 -10.02
N ASN A 50 -6.22 5.71 -10.77
CA ASN A 50 -4.81 5.43 -10.52
C ASN A 50 -3.91 6.67 -10.61
N GLN A 51 -4.19 7.61 -11.52
CA GLN A 51 -3.42 8.86 -11.60
C GLN A 51 -3.64 9.72 -10.34
N ALA A 52 -4.86 9.79 -9.83
CA ALA A 52 -5.16 10.52 -8.61
C ALA A 52 -4.47 9.90 -7.39
N CYS A 53 -4.35 8.57 -7.33
CA CYS A 53 -3.51 7.89 -6.34
C CYS A 53 -2.07 8.43 -6.37
N LEU A 54 -1.44 8.45 -7.54
CA LEU A 54 -0.07 8.96 -7.68
C LEU A 54 0.05 10.45 -7.35
N ASP A 55 -0.93 11.26 -7.73
CA ASP A 55 -0.93 12.70 -7.44
C ASP A 55 -1.04 13.00 -5.94
N ILE A 56 -1.75 12.15 -5.17
CA ILE A 56 -1.80 12.24 -3.70
C ILE A 56 -0.47 11.85 -3.06
N LEU A 57 0.22 10.84 -3.59
CA LEU A 57 1.49 10.36 -3.03
C LEU A 57 2.67 11.26 -3.38
N LYS A 58 2.66 11.87 -4.57
CA LYS A 58 3.78 12.64 -5.10
C LYS A 58 4.33 13.72 -4.15
N PRO A 59 3.52 14.54 -3.46
CA PRO A 59 4.04 15.59 -2.57
C PRO A 59 4.75 15.06 -1.32
N VAL A 60 4.46 13.83 -0.92
CA VAL A 60 5.00 13.20 0.30
C VAL A 60 6.01 12.10 0.01
N TRP A 61 6.29 11.81 -1.26
CA TRP A 61 7.07 10.65 -1.68
C TRP A 61 8.46 10.59 -1.05
N ASP A 62 9.26 11.64 -1.23
CA ASP A 62 10.63 11.68 -0.71
C ASP A 62 10.66 11.62 0.82
N GLU A 63 9.69 12.26 1.46
CA GLU A 63 9.57 12.25 2.92
C GLU A 63 9.18 10.87 3.44
N ALA A 64 8.21 10.19 2.82
CA ALA A 64 7.82 8.85 3.17
C ALA A 64 8.98 7.85 3.03
N LEU A 65 9.75 7.96 1.94
CA LEU A 65 10.93 7.11 1.74
C LEU A 65 12.02 7.39 2.79
N ALA A 66 12.27 8.66 3.12
CA ALA A 66 13.23 9.03 4.16
C ALA A 66 12.80 8.58 5.56
N ALA A 67 11.49 8.60 5.83
CA ALA A 67 10.90 8.14 7.09
C ALA A 67 11.06 6.63 7.29
N GLY A 68 11.16 5.86 6.20
CA GLY A 68 11.35 4.41 6.23
C GLY A 68 10.17 3.65 6.83
N GLY A 69 10.40 2.38 7.17
CA GLY A 69 9.43 1.55 7.89
C GLY A 69 8.07 1.43 7.19
N ARG A 70 6.98 1.61 7.95
CA ARG A 70 5.60 1.48 7.44
C ARG A 70 5.24 2.57 6.44
N ALA A 71 5.58 3.84 6.71
CA ALA A 71 5.23 4.95 5.81
C ALA A 71 5.83 4.78 4.41
N ALA A 72 7.11 4.39 4.34
CA ALA A 72 7.77 4.08 3.07
C ALA A 72 7.08 2.90 2.37
N ALA A 73 6.86 1.80 3.08
CA ALA A 73 6.27 0.58 2.52
C ALA A 73 4.83 0.81 2.01
N SER A 74 3.97 1.48 2.79
CA SER A 74 2.60 1.83 2.38
C SER A 74 2.62 2.70 1.12
N THR A 75 3.46 3.74 1.08
CA THR A 75 3.57 4.65 -0.06
C THR A 75 4.01 3.92 -1.33
N MET A 76 5.03 3.07 -1.24
CA MET A 76 5.53 2.28 -2.38
C MET A 76 4.49 1.27 -2.88
N LEU A 77 3.80 0.60 -1.96
CA LEU A 77 2.79 -0.40 -2.27
C LEU A 77 1.61 0.21 -3.03
N GLU A 78 1.12 1.37 -2.57
CA GLU A 78 0.00 2.05 -3.21
C GLU A 78 0.36 2.66 -4.58
N ALA A 79 1.57 3.20 -4.73
CA ALA A 79 2.07 3.61 -6.05
C ALA A 79 2.20 2.42 -7.01
N ALA A 80 2.69 1.28 -6.53
CA ALA A 80 2.80 0.07 -7.33
C ALA A 80 1.42 -0.47 -7.77
N ARG A 81 0.40 -0.41 -6.90
CA ARG A 81 -1.00 -0.70 -7.27
C ARG A 81 -1.51 0.22 -8.37
N ALA A 82 -1.24 1.52 -8.26
CA ALA A 82 -1.62 2.49 -9.28
C ALA A 82 -0.94 2.20 -10.62
N TYR A 83 0.37 1.92 -10.62
CA TYR A 83 1.08 1.50 -11.84
C TYR A 83 0.49 0.24 -12.47
N ARG A 84 0.17 -0.77 -11.65
CA ARG A 84 -0.52 -1.98 -12.12
C ARG A 84 -1.86 -1.63 -12.78
N GLY A 85 -2.66 -0.78 -12.14
CA GLY A 85 -3.95 -0.32 -12.67
C GLY A 85 -3.83 0.47 -13.98
N MET A 86 -2.68 1.08 -14.24
CA MET A 86 -2.35 1.78 -15.50
C MET A 86 -1.73 0.86 -16.57
N GLY A 87 -1.54 -0.44 -16.28
CA GLY A 87 -0.86 -1.38 -17.17
C GLY A 87 0.68 -1.26 -17.18
N LEU A 88 1.26 -0.49 -16.26
CA LEU A 88 2.69 -0.31 -16.08
C LEU A 88 3.27 -1.42 -15.18
N VAL A 89 3.23 -2.65 -15.70
CA VAL A 89 3.49 -3.87 -14.91
C VAL A 89 4.93 -3.93 -14.38
N ASP A 90 5.92 -3.48 -15.16
CA ASP A 90 7.33 -3.51 -14.74
C ASP A 90 7.58 -2.57 -13.55
N GLN A 91 6.99 -1.37 -13.58
CA GLN A 91 7.06 -0.42 -12.46
C GLN A 91 6.34 -0.96 -11.23
N ALA A 92 5.17 -1.56 -11.42
CA ALA A 92 4.41 -2.18 -10.33
C ALA A 92 5.21 -3.31 -9.68
N ARG A 93 5.79 -4.20 -10.49
CA ARG A 93 6.59 -5.34 -10.03
C ARG A 93 7.73 -4.88 -9.15
N LYS A 94 8.52 -3.90 -9.59
CA LYS A 94 9.64 -3.37 -8.82
C LYS A 94 9.19 -2.88 -7.43
N GLY A 95 8.12 -2.08 -7.39
CA GLY A 95 7.61 -1.57 -6.12
C GLY A 95 7.10 -2.68 -5.18
N PHE A 96 6.43 -3.70 -5.71
CA PHE A 96 6.01 -4.84 -4.90
C PHE A 96 7.20 -5.69 -4.41
N GLU A 97 8.22 -5.91 -5.23
CA GLU A 97 9.45 -6.62 -4.82
C GLU A 97 10.18 -5.90 -3.69
N ASP A 98 10.35 -4.59 -3.81
CA ASP A 98 11.01 -3.76 -2.79
C ASP A 98 10.28 -3.86 -1.43
N VAL A 99 8.94 -3.79 -1.45
CA VAL A 99 8.12 -3.93 -0.23
C VAL A 99 8.16 -5.36 0.31
N ALA A 100 8.03 -6.38 -0.55
CA ALA A 100 8.08 -7.79 -0.15
C ALA A 100 9.42 -8.18 0.52
N GLN A 101 10.51 -7.53 0.09
CA GLN A 101 11.84 -7.77 0.64
C GLN A 101 12.04 -7.14 2.03
N SER A 102 11.54 -5.93 2.26
CA SER A 102 12.00 -5.09 3.38
C SER A 102 10.91 -4.39 4.20
N GLY A 103 9.64 -4.50 3.81
CA GLY A 103 8.53 -3.86 4.50
C GLY A 103 8.17 -4.50 5.85
N PRO A 104 7.21 -3.89 6.58
CA PRO A 104 6.51 -4.56 7.69
C PRO A 104 5.89 -5.90 7.26
N GLU A 105 5.76 -6.86 8.18
CA GLU A 105 5.34 -8.24 7.85
C GLU A 105 3.99 -8.31 7.12
N ASP A 106 2.99 -7.56 7.59
CA ASP A 106 1.67 -7.46 6.96
C ASP A 106 1.74 -6.87 5.54
N LEU A 107 2.54 -5.82 5.34
CA LEU A 107 2.72 -5.20 4.02
C LEU A 107 3.55 -6.07 3.08
N ARG A 108 4.46 -6.89 3.62
CA ARG A 108 5.19 -7.90 2.85
C ARG A 108 4.28 -9.01 2.37
N VAL A 109 3.37 -9.50 3.22
CA VAL A 109 2.32 -10.46 2.82
C VAL A 109 1.47 -9.88 1.70
N ASP A 110 1.04 -8.63 1.83
CA ASP A 110 0.25 -7.95 0.81
C ASP A 110 1.03 -7.78 -0.50
N ALA A 111 2.30 -7.35 -0.43
CA ALA A 111 3.15 -7.20 -1.60
C ALA A 111 3.40 -8.54 -2.33
N LEU A 112 3.60 -9.64 -1.60
CA LEU A 112 3.71 -10.99 -2.18
C LEU A 112 2.41 -11.40 -2.88
N HIS A 113 1.26 -11.10 -2.27
CA HIS A 113 -0.03 -11.32 -2.93
C HIS A 113 -0.15 -10.51 -4.23
N MET A 114 0.27 -9.24 -4.21
CA MET A 114 0.27 -8.40 -5.40
C MET A 114 1.20 -8.89 -6.50
N LEU A 115 2.37 -9.43 -6.15
CA LEU A 115 3.27 -10.08 -7.10
C LEU A 115 2.62 -11.30 -7.76
N ALA A 116 1.89 -12.11 -6.99
CA ALA A 116 1.15 -13.23 -7.55
C ALA A 116 0.12 -12.77 -8.61
N LEU A 117 -0.59 -11.65 -8.37
CA LEU A 117 -1.60 -11.09 -9.28
C LEU A 117 -1.04 -10.54 -10.60
N ILE A 118 0.27 -10.36 -10.71
CA ILE A 118 0.95 -9.89 -11.94
C ILE A 118 1.94 -10.92 -12.48
N SER A 119 1.93 -12.14 -11.94
CA SER A 119 2.81 -13.23 -12.36
C SER A 119 2.05 -14.28 -13.17
N GLU A 120 2.79 -15.15 -13.84
CA GLU A 120 2.25 -16.21 -14.69
C GLU A 120 2.85 -17.57 -14.31
N GLY A 121 2.12 -18.65 -14.59
CA GLY A 121 2.56 -20.03 -14.34
C GLY A 121 3.01 -20.27 -12.90
N ASP A 122 4.13 -20.98 -12.75
CA ASP A 122 4.66 -21.42 -11.45
C ASP A 122 5.00 -20.25 -10.50
N GLN A 123 5.22 -19.04 -11.03
CA GLN A 123 5.49 -17.87 -10.21
C GLN A 123 4.28 -17.45 -9.36
N VAL A 124 3.05 -17.73 -9.82
CA VAL A 124 1.83 -17.44 -9.05
C VAL A 124 1.80 -18.27 -7.77
N GLU A 125 2.06 -19.57 -7.89
CA GLU A 125 2.12 -20.48 -6.74
C GLU A 125 3.28 -20.13 -5.81
N PHE A 126 4.44 -19.81 -6.38
CA PHE A 126 5.62 -19.40 -5.61
C PHE A 126 5.34 -18.20 -4.71
N TYR A 127 4.75 -17.13 -5.23
CA TYR A 127 4.43 -15.94 -4.42
C TYR A 127 3.31 -16.19 -3.41
N ASN A 128 2.26 -16.93 -3.78
CA ASN A 128 1.18 -17.29 -2.86
C ASN A 128 1.68 -18.14 -1.68
N GLN A 129 2.56 -19.12 -1.94
CA GLN A 129 3.11 -19.98 -0.90
C GLN A 129 4.00 -19.19 0.07
N GLN A 130 4.78 -18.23 -0.44
CA GLN A 130 5.55 -17.32 0.40
C GLN A 130 4.64 -16.44 1.27
N ALA A 131 3.59 -15.85 0.71
CA ALA A 131 2.63 -15.03 1.45
C ALA A 131 1.99 -15.83 2.59
N ILE A 132 1.53 -17.06 2.33
CA ILE A 132 0.96 -17.97 3.33
C ILE A 132 1.97 -18.32 4.42
N THR A 133 3.22 -18.60 4.03
CA THR A 133 4.27 -18.97 4.98
C THR A 133 4.57 -17.81 5.93
N LEU A 134 4.72 -16.60 5.39
CA LEU A 134 4.96 -15.39 6.17
C LEU A 134 3.78 -15.07 7.08
N ALA A 135 2.54 -15.14 6.58
CA ALA A 135 1.34 -14.88 7.36
C ALA A 135 1.18 -15.84 8.55
N LYS A 136 1.56 -17.12 8.40
CA LYS A 136 1.53 -18.12 9.50
C LYS A 136 2.53 -17.83 10.61
N THR A 137 3.63 -17.13 10.30
CA THR A 137 4.67 -16.79 11.26
C THR A 137 4.54 -15.38 11.83
N SER A 138 3.70 -14.55 11.19
CA SER A 138 3.39 -13.20 11.64
C SER A 138 2.70 -13.26 13.01
N LYS A 139 3.12 -12.38 13.91
CA LYS A 139 2.40 -12.14 15.18
C LYS A 139 1.50 -10.94 14.96
N ASP A 140 0.20 -11.09 15.25
CA ASP A 140 -0.77 -9.99 15.23
C ASP A 140 -0.33 -8.82 16.13
#